data_AF-A0AAE4FCJ4-F1
#
_entry.id   AF-A0AAE4FCJ4-F1
#
_cell.length_a   1.000
_cell.length_b   1.000
_cell.length_c   1.000
_cell.angle_alpha   90.00
_cell.angle_beta   90.00
_cell.angle_gamma   90.00
#
_symmetry.space_group_name_H-M   'P 1'
#
loop_
_entity.id
_entity.type
_entity.pdbx_description
1 polymer ?
#
loop_
_entity_poly.entity_id
_entity_poly.type
_entity_poly.pdbx_seq_one_letter_code
_entity_poly.pdbx_strand_id
1 'polypeptide(L)'
;MMKTTDQYLVQIITAAGHDPSDITDAVWAAGYRKTDFTTEQVIEMAVNQTADTVLNGFPVETLPKTLDDLSQYHLNGIIFEAKWKGTPATVASTVLVNGYSKEYKK
;
A
#
# COMPACT_ATOMS: atom_id res chain seq x y z
N MET A 1 -10.78 -0.48 -20.33
CA MET A 1 -11.60 0.51 -19.60
C MET A 1 -10.67 1.31 -18.70
N MET A 2 -10.61 2.63 -18.87
CA MET A 2 -9.80 3.52 -18.05
C MET A 2 -10.53 3.71 -16.71
N LYS A 3 -10.02 3.12 -15.62
CA LYS A 3 -10.59 3.33 -14.28
C LYS A 3 -10.45 4.82 -13.94
N THR A 4 -11.54 5.41 -13.45
CA THR A 4 -11.65 6.82 -13.08
C THR A 4 -10.54 7.20 -12.12
N THR A 5 -9.71 8.17 -12.51
CA THR A 5 -8.67 8.73 -11.63
C THR A 5 -9.34 9.38 -10.43
N ASP A 6 -9.11 8.84 -9.23
CA ASP A 6 -9.49 9.50 -7.98
C ASP A 6 -8.58 10.72 -7.78
N GLN A 7 -9.10 11.90 -8.13
CA GLN A 7 -8.35 13.16 -8.04
C GLN A 7 -7.93 13.52 -6.61
N TYR A 8 -8.68 13.07 -5.60
CA TYR A 8 -8.32 13.27 -4.21
C TYR A 8 -7.10 12.43 -3.84
N LEU A 9 -7.08 11.15 -4.25
CA LEU A 9 -5.92 10.28 -4.08
C LEU A 9 -4.67 10.84 -4.78
N VAL A 10 -4.84 11.39 -6.00
CA VAL A 10 -3.72 12.03 -6.73
C VAL A 10 -3.16 13.23 -5.96
N GLN A 11 -4.01 14.05 -5.34
CA GLN A 11 -3.58 15.18 -4.52
C GLN A 11 -2.81 14.72 -3.29
N ILE A 12 -3.29 13.68 -2.59
CA ILE A 12 -2.60 13.09 -1.45
C ILE A 12 -1.20 12.61 -1.84
N ILE A 13 -1.10 11.84 -2.92
CA ILE A 13 0.18 11.29 -3.40
C ILE A 13 1.13 12.42 -3.84
N THR A 14 0.59 13.47 -4.47
CA THR A 14 1.39 14.63 -4.89
C THR A 14 1.93 15.39 -3.66
N ALA A 15 1.11 15.58 -2.64
CA ALA A 15 1.48 16.29 -1.42
C ALA A 15 2.49 15.52 -0.55
N ALA A 16 2.42 14.20 -0.53
CA ALA A 16 3.35 13.33 0.21
C ALA A 16 4.77 13.33 -0.38
N GLY A 17 4.95 13.75 -1.64
CA GLY A 17 6.26 13.96 -2.23
C GLY A 17 6.85 12.71 -2.91
N HIS A 18 8.07 12.33 -2.52
CA HIS A 18 8.89 11.36 -3.27
C HIS A 18 9.12 10.03 -2.58
N ASP A 19 9.17 9.99 -1.25
CA ASP A 19 9.44 8.75 -0.51
C ASP A 19 8.23 7.80 -0.59
N PRO A 20 8.39 6.56 -1.05
CA PRO A 20 7.29 5.58 -1.09
C PRO A 20 6.62 5.34 0.26
N SER A 21 7.38 5.41 1.36
CA SER A 21 6.88 5.25 2.72
C SER A 21 5.99 6.43 3.12
N ASP A 22 6.43 7.67 2.87
CA ASP A 22 5.63 8.87 3.12
C ASP A 22 4.32 8.85 2.30
N ILE A 23 4.39 8.41 1.04
CA ILE A 23 3.21 8.25 0.19
C ILE A 23 2.28 7.17 0.77
N THR A 24 2.84 6.05 1.24
CA THR A 24 2.06 4.96 1.86
C THR A 24 1.31 5.47 3.07
N ASP A 25 2.00 6.18 3.97
CA ASP A 25 1.42 6.71 5.19
C ASP A 25 0.34 7.75 4.90
N ALA A 26 0.53 8.59 3.88
CA ALA A 26 -0.49 9.56 3.47
C ALA A 26 -1.74 8.90 2.87
N VAL A 27 -1.56 7.90 1.99
CA VAL A 27 -2.66 7.12 1.41
C VAL A 27 -3.39 6.33 2.49
N TRP A 28 -2.65 5.76 3.43
CA TRP A 28 -3.21 5.06 4.58
C TRP A 28 -3.96 6.03 5.50
N ALA A 29 -3.40 7.17 5.88
CA ALA A 29 -4.08 8.17 6.71
C ALA A 29 -5.38 8.71 6.05
N ALA A 30 -5.44 8.75 4.72
CA ALA A 30 -6.61 9.16 3.96
C ALA A 30 -7.74 8.11 3.90
N GLY A 31 -7.52 6.92 4.48
CA GLY A 31 -8.52 5.86 4.60
C GLY A 31 -8.60 4.92 3.40
N TYR A 32 -7.60 4.91 2.51
CA TYR A 32 -7.54 3.89 1.47
C TYR A 32 -7.07 2.58 2.10
N ARG A 33 -8.00 1.63 2.22
CA ARG A 33 -7.79 0.33 2.85
C ARG A 33 -8.18 -0.79 1.90
N LYS A 34 -7.67 -1.98 2.22
CA LYS A 34 -8.10 -3.24 1.67
C LYS A 34 -8.14 -4.23 2.82
N THR A 35 -9.27 -4.90 3.03
CA THR A 35 -9.43 -5.87 4.13
C THR A 35 -10.02 -7.20 3.65
N ASP A 36 -10.40 -7.29 2.38
CA ASP A 36 -10.97 -8.46 1.71
C ASP A 36 -9.89 -9.42 1.17
N PHE A 37 -8.81 -9.65 1.93
CA PHE A 37 -7.79 -10.62 1.54
C PHE A 37 -8.28 -12.05 1.73
N THR A 38 -7.90 -12.95 0.82
CA THR A 38 -8.08 -14.39 1.06
C THR A 38 -7.05 -14.90 2.06
N THR A 39 -7.32 -16.05 2.67
CA THR A 39 -6.36 -16.70 3.59
C THR A 39 -5.01 -16.96 2.92
N GLU A 40 -5.01 -17.38 1.65
CA GLU A 40 -3.80 -17.63 0.87
C GLU A 40 -2.99 -16.35 0.67
N GLN A 41 -3.65 -15.22 0.36
CA GLN A 41 -2.98 -13.92 0.22
C GLN A 41 -2.36 -13.48 1.54
N VAL A 42 -3.05 -13.68 2.66
CA VAL A 42 -2.52 -13.36 4.00
C VAL A 42 -1.28 -14.20 4.30
N ILE A 43 -1.29 -15.50 4.00
CA ILE A 43 -0.14 -16.38 4.17
C ILE A 43 1.03 -15.92 3.30
N GLU A 44 0.80 -15.64 2.01
CA GLU A 44 1.84 -15.17 1.09
C GLU A 44 2.48 -13.86 1.58
N MET A 45 1.66 -12.87 1.96
CA MET A 45 2.16 -11.59 2.49
C MET A 45 2.99 -11.79 3.77
N ALA A 46 2.51 -12.61 4.71
CA ALA A 46 3.22 -12.86 5.95
C ALA A 46 4.56 -13.57 5.72
N VAL A 47 4.60 -14.55 4.81
CA VAL A 47 5.84 -15.27 4.45
C VAL A 47 6.82 -14.32 3.78
N ASN A 48 6.38 -13.53 2.79
CA ASN A 48 7.25 -12.60 2.06
C ASN A 48 7.82 -11.53 2.99
N GLN A 49 6.99 -10.89 3.82
CA GLN A 49 7.44 -9.86 4.75
C GLN A 49 8.38 -10.42 5.84
N THR A 50 8.15 -11.67 6.28
CA THR A 50 9.08 -12.37 7.18
C THR A 50 10.42 -12.61 6.50
N ALA A 51 10.43 -13.09 5.26
CA ALA A 51 11.65 -13.29 4.48
C ALA A 51 12.42 -11.97 4.29
N ASP A 52 11.74 -10.90 3.91
CA ASP A 52 12.34 -9.57 3.75
C ASP A 52 12.95 -9.05 5.05
N THR A 53 12.24 -9.23 6.18
CA THR A 53 12.74 -8.85 7.52
C THR A 53 14.04 -9.57 7.85
N VAL A 54 14.06 -10.89 7.63
CA VAL A 54 15.24 -11.72 7.91
C VAL A 54 16.40 -11.39 6.98
N LEU A 55 16.15 -11.28 5.67
CA LEU A 55 17.18 -11.04 4.66
C LEU A 55 17.84 -9.67 4.79
N ASN A 56 17.07 -8.66 5.18
CA ASN A 56 17.58 -7.29 5.38
C ASN A 56 18.09 -7.04 6.81
N GLY A 57 18.01 -8.02 7.71
CA GLY A 57 18.46 -7.89 9.10
C GLY A 57 17.65 -6.87 9.92
N PHE A 58 16.36 -6.70 9.60
CA PHE A 58 15.48 -5.85 10.38
C PHE A 58 15.16 -6.49 11.75
N PRO A 59 14.92 -5.69 12.81
CA PRO A 59 14.52 -6.21 14.11
C PRO A 59 13.23 -7.04 14.01
N VAL A 60 13.17 -8.18 14.70
CA VAL A 60 12.00 -9.08 14.64
C VAL A 60 10.71 -8.42 15.14
N GLU A 61 10.83 -7.36 15.93
CA GLU A 61 9.74 -6.56 16.47
C GLU A 61 8.99 -5.78 15.39
N THR A 62 9.60 -5.59 14.20
CA THR A 62 8.99 -4.97 13.03
C THR A 62 8.18 -5.94 12.18
N LEU A 63 8.14 -7.23 12.54
CA LEU A 63 7.27 -8.20 11.87
C LEU A 63 5.80 -7.81 12.03
N PRO A 64 4.98 -8.04 10.99
CA PRO A 64 3.56 -7.72 11.02
C PRO A 64 2.84 -8.56 12.08
N LYS A 65 1.93 -7.93 12.82
CA LYS A 65 1.16 -8.57 13.91
C LYS A 65 -0.32 -8.64 13.62
N THR A 66 -0.77 -7.84 12.66
CA THR A 66 -2.18 -7.68 12.29
C THR A 66 -2.36 -7.73 10.78
N LEU A 67 -3.60 -7.94 10.34
CA LEU A 67 -3.95 -7.84 8.93
C LEU A 67 -3.72 -6.42 8.37
N ASP A 68 -3.86 -5.41 9.23
CA ASP A 68 -3.59 -4.01 8.86
C ASP A 68 -2.09 -3.80 8.59
N ASP A 69 -1.21 -4.37 9.41
CA ASP A 69 0.24 -4.29 9.17
C ASP A 69 0.61 -4.94 7.82
N LEU A 70 0.04 -6.13 7.55
CA LEU A 70 0.24 -6.83 6.28
C LEU A 70 -0.31 -6.01 5.10
N SER A 71 -1.49 -5.42 5.26
CA SER A 71 -2.10 -4.60 4.22
C SER A 71 -1.31 -3.32 3.96
N GLN A 72 -0.82 -2.64 4.99
CA GLN A 72 -0.01 -1.44 4.82
C GLN A 72 1.33 -1.75 4.16
N TYR A 73 1.95 -2.88 4.52
CA TYR A 73 3.17 -3.37 3.86
C TYR A 73 2.93 -3.68 2.38
N HIS A 74 1.85 -4.40 2.07
CA HIS A 74 1.46 -4.70 0.69
C HIS A 74 1.19 -3.42 -0.11
N LEU A 75 0.52 -2.43 0.50
CA LEU A 75 0.33 -1.11 -0.10
C LEU A 75 1.67 -0.42 -0.40
N ASN A 76 2.62 -0.48 0.52
CA ASN A 76 3.96 0.09 0.33
C ASN A 76 4.69 -0.53 -0.86
N GLY A 77 4.68 -1.86 -0.98
CA GLY A 77 5.29 -2.56 -2.12
C GLY A 77 4.69 -2.12 -3.46
N ILE A 78 3.37 -1.99 -3.54
CA ILE A 78 2.67 -1.48 -4.73
C ILE A 78 3.10 -0.05 -5.07
N ILE A 79 3.15 0.83 -4.07
CA ILE A 79 3.52 2.24 -4.24
C ILE A 79 4.99 2.34 -4.65
N PHE A 80 5.88 1.58 -4.00
CA PHE A 80 7.30 1.52 -4.33
C PHE A 80 7.51 1.19 -5.80
N GLU A 81 6.91 0.09 -6.29
CA GLU A 81 7.01 -0.32 -7.68
C GLU A 81 6.43 0.69 -8.67
N ALA A 82 5.28 1.28 -8.32
CA ALA A 82 4.60 2.25 -9.19
C ALA A 82 5.33 3.60 -9.25
N LYS A 83 5.91 4.04 -8.13
CA LYS A 83 6.54 5.37 -8.01
C LYS A 83 7.76 5.50 -8.89
N TRP A 84 8.59 4.46 -8.99
CA TRP A 84 9.80 4.50 -9.83
C TRP A 84 9.51 4.61 -11.33
N LYS A 85 8.30 4.26 -11.75
CA LYS A 85 7.91 4.14 -13.16
C LYS A 85 6.85 5.16 -13.59
N GLY A 86 6.31 5.96 -12.65
CA GLY A 86 5.03 6.63 -12.85
C GLY A 86 4.88 8.01 -12.21
N THR A 87 3.83 8.70 -12.65
CA THR A 87 3.36 9.97 -12.07
C THR A 87 2.48 9.70 -10.84
N PRO A 88 2.16 10.71 -10.01
CA PRO A 88 1.15 10.56 -8.96
C PRO A 88 -0.17 9.96 -9.45
N ALA A 89 -0.60 10.30 -10.68
CA ALA A 89 -1.78 9.70 -11.30
C ALA A 89 -1.62 8.20 -11.61
N THR A 90 -0.41 7.78 -12.04
CA THR A 90 -0.08 6.37 -12.24
C THR A 90 -0.13 5.62 -10.90
N VAL A 91 0.49 6.17 -9.86
CA VAL A 91 0.48 5.55 -8.52
C VAL A 91 -0.95 5.42 -7.98
N ALA A 92 -1.76 6.48 -8.08
CA ALA A 92 -3.17 6.45 -7.68
C ALA A 92 -3.95 5.35 -8.41
N SER A 93 -3.77 5.24 -9.73
CA SER A 93 -4.39 4.19 -10.53
C SER A 93 -3.98 2.79 -10.06
N THR A 94 -2.68 2.57 -9.78
CA THR A 94 -2.17 1.29 -9.30
C THR A 94 -2.76 0.92 -7.93
N VAL A 95 -2.85 1.88 -7.00
CA VAL A 95 -3.49 1.68 -5.68
C VAL A 95 -4.94 1.20 -5.85
N LEU A 96 -5.75 1.90 -6.66
CA LEU A 96 -7.16 1.56 -6.92
C LEU A 96 -7.34 0.23 -7.68
N VAL A 97 -6.41 -0.10 -8.59
CA VAL A 97 -6.44 -1.37 -9.34
C VAL A 97 -6.19 -2.56 -8.41
N ASN A 98 -5.35 -2.39 -7.39
CA ASN A 98 -5.04 -3.41 -6.40
C ASN A 98 -6.07 -3.51 -5.26
N GLY A 99 -7.21 -2.82 -5.37
CA GLY A 99 -8.34 -2.96 -4.46
C GLY A 99 -8.29 -2.05 -3.22
N TYR A 100 -7.29 -1.17 -3.12
CA TYR A 100 -7.29 -0.14 -2.08
C TYR A 100 -8.30 0.93 -2.45
N SER A 101 -9.36 1.02 -1.67
CA SER A 101 -10.42 1.99 -1.87
C SER A 101 -10.67 2.74 -0.59
N LYS A 102 -11.22 3.96 -0.71
CA LYS A 102 -11.54 4.78 0.46
C LYS A 102 -12.63 4.09 1.26
N GLU A 103 -12.33 3.69 2.49
CA GLU A 103 -13.34 3.21 3.42
C GLU A 103 -14.29 4.36 3.74
N TYR A 104 -15.53 4.25 3.29
CA TYR A 104 -16.60 5.09 3.80
C TYR A 104 -16.95 4.55 5.17
N LYS A 105 -16.73 5.36 6.22
CA LYS A 105 -17.27 5.06 7.56
C LYS A 105 -18.77 4.79 7.39
N LYS A 106 -19.19 3.57 7.70
CA LYS A 106 -20.60 3.20 7.84
C LYS A 106 -21.22 3.89 9.05
#